data_AF-A0A7J6FDC1-F1
#
_entry.id   AF-A0A7J6FDC1-F1
#
_cell.length_a   1.000
_cell.length_b   1.000
_cell.length_c   1.000
_cell.angle_alpha   90.00
_cell.angle_beta   90.00
_cell.angle_gamma   90.00
#
_symmetry.space_group_name_H-M   'P 1'
#
loop_
_entity.id
_entity.type
_entity.pdbx_description
1 polymer ?
#
loop_
_entity_poly.entity_id
_entity_poly.type
_entity_poly.pdbx_seq_one_letter_code
_entity_poly.pdbx_strand_id
1 'polypeptide(L)'
;MGKGSLIIYITIALAVLLLVSRAPRKSSSHHRHRRLKLRSNFTFAPPTLPHHQQQHSAAAHHEPVPFDPLVADLERRREDREWEKQYIEHTHPELAHHEPAPGEESQPEWEEYMNAEDYLNDEEKFNVTNRLLVLFPKVDVDPVDGFVTLDELTEWNLKQTQTEVLHRTKREMELHDKNHDGLVSFAEYDPPSWARNTDNGSFGYEMGWWKEEHFNASDADGDGLLNITEFNDFLHPADSKNSKLLQWLCKEEVSIRIEGRFENNLE
;
A
#
# COMPACT_ATOMS: atom_id res chain seq x y z
N MET A 1 -0.61 -65.04 26.83
CA MET A 1 -0.11 -63.68 26.47
C MET A 1 0.62 -63.14 27.71
N GLY A 2 1.95 -63.10 27.62
CA GLY A 2 2.84 -63.16 28.78
C GLY A 2 2.88 -61.86 29.58
N LYS A 3 2.94 -61.99 30.91
CA LYS A 3 3.12 -60.90 31.88
C LYS A 3 4.28 -59.95 31.52
N GLY A 4 5.28 -60.43 30.77
CA GLY A 4 6.37 -59.62 30.25
C GLY A 4 5.94 -58.52 29.27
N SER A 5 4.94 -58.77 28.42
CA SER A 5 4.42 -57.74 27.50
C SER A 5 3.72 -56.61 28.27
N LEU A 6 3.05 -56.93 29.38
CA LEU A 6 2.40 -55.94 30.23
C LEU A 6 3.43 -54.98 30.87
N ILE A 7 4.56 -55.52 31.33
CA ILE A 7 5.65 -54.73 31.93
C ILE A 7 6.27 -53.79 30.87
N ILE A 8 6.40 -54.25 29.62
CA ILE A 8 6.91 -53.42 28.53
C ILE A 8 5.95 -52.26 28.22
N TYR A 9 4.64 -52.49 28.15
CA TYR A 9 3.68 -51.41 27.94
C TYR A 9 3.64 -50.41 29.10
N ILE A 10 3.76 -50.89 30.35
CA ILE A 10 3.80 -50.02 31.54
C ILE A 10 5.06 -49.14 31.53
N THR A 11 6.22 -49.71 31.17
CA THR A 11 7.47 -48.96 31.11
C THR A 11 7.48 -47.92 29.98
N ILE A 12 6.93 -48.26 28.81
CA ILE A 12 6.76 -47.31 27.69
C ILE A 12 5.78 -46.18 28.09
N ALA A 13 4.65 -46.51 28.73
CA ALA A 13 3.69 -45.51 29.17
C ALA A 13 4.28 -44.54 30.20
N LEU A 14 5.08 -45.05 31.15
CA LEU A 14 5.81 -44.23 32.11
C LEU A 14 6.86 -43.35 31.42
N ALA A 15 7.60 -43.88 30.44
CA ALA A 15 8.58 -43.11 29.68
C ALA A 15 7.93 -41.97 28.87
N VAL A 16 6.78 -42.22 28.24
CA VAL A 16 6.01 -41.21 27.51
C VAL A 16 5.47 -40.15 28.47
N LEU A 17 4.93 -40.53 29.64
CA LEU A 17 4.51 -39.58 30.68
C LEU A 17 5.68 -38.72 31.19
N LEU A 18 6.86 -39.31 31.30
CA LEU A 18 8.07 -38.61 31.74
C LEU A 18 8.57 -37.63 30.66
N LEU A 19 8.44 -37.98 29.38
CA LEU A 19 8.74 -37.07 28.27
C LEU A 19 7.72 -35.93 28.17
N VAL A 20 6.42 -36.20 28.33
CA VAL A 20 5.37 -35.16 28.31
C VAL A 20 5.47 -34.23 29.52
N SER A 21 5.84 -34.74 30.69
CA SER A 21 6.04 -33.91 31.89
C SER A 21 7.31 -33.07 31.85
N ARG A 22 8.30 -33.46 31.04
CA ARG A 22 9.53 -32.69 30.78
C ARG A 22 9.49 -31.87 29.50
N ALA A 23 8.43 -31.99 28.70
CA ALA A 23 8.22 -31.10 27.56
C ALA A 23 8.13 -29.66 28.10
N PRO A 24 8.89 -28.71 27.54
CA PRO A 24 8.85 -27.33 27.99
C PRO A 24 7.42 -26.82 27.84
N ARG A 25 6.74 -26.59 28.98
CA ARG A 25 5.50 -25.85 28.99
C ARG A 25 5.85 -24.47 28.43
N LYS A 26 5.33 -24.12 27.25
CA LYS A 26 5.36 -22.73 26.77
C LYS A 26 4.86 -21.89 27.92
N SER A 27 5.75 -21.11 28.54
CA SER A 27 5.32 -20.07 29.44
C SER A 27 4.47 -19.15 28.57
N SER A 28 3.20 -19.01 28.94
CA SER A 28 2.44 -17.81 28.62
C SER A 28 3.22 -16.65 29.24
N SER A 29 4.26 -16.21 28.53
CA SER A 29 4.91 -14.94 28.80
C SER A 29 3.83 -13.93 28.53
N HIS A 30 3.18 -13.45 29.59
CA HIS A 30 2.47 -12.19 29.52
C HIS A 30 3.50 -11.16 29.07
N HIS A 31 3.52 -10.90 27.76
CA HIS A 31 4.34 -9.89 27.14
C HIS A 31 3.93 -8.57 27.78
N ARG A 32 4.67 -8.17 28.82
CA ARG A 32 4.69 -6.77 29.22
C ARG A 32 5.15 -6.06 27.98
N HIS A 33 4.26 -5.28 27.37
CA HIS A 33 4.55 -4.39 26.26
C HIS A 33 5.67 -3.43 26.68
N ARG A 34 6.91 -3.90 26.60
CA ARG A 34 8.07 -3.03 26.52
C ARG A 34 8.03 -2.51 25.10
N ARG A 35 7.26 -1.43 24.94
CA ARG A 35 7.39 -0.51 23.80
C ARG A 35 8.84 -0.03 23.78
N LEU A 36 9.72 -0.81 23.16
CA LEU A 36 10.95 -0.27 22.63
C LEU A 36 10.49 0.52 21.42
N LYS A 37 10.26 1.81 21.67
CA LYS A 37 10.09 2.79 20.61
C LYS A 37 11.29 2.62 19.69
N LEU A 38 11.06 2.18 18.47
CA LEU A 38 11.97 2.47 17.36
C LEU A 38 12.21 3.98 17.44
N ARG A 39 13.37 4.36 17.98
CA ARG A 39 13.87 5.72 17.78
C ARG A 39 14.28 5.74 16.32
N SER A 40 13.35 6.14 15.46
CA SER A 40 13.68 6.70 14.17
C SER A 40 14.55 7.94 14.41
N ASN A 41 15.87 7.74 14.50
CA ASN A 41 16.81 8.86 14.48
C ASN A 41 16.83 9.57 13.12
N PHE A 42 15.98 9.17 12.17
CA PHE A 42 15.55 9.98 11.03
C PHE A 42 14.14 10.51 11.31
N THR A 43 14.04 11.47 12.23
CA THR A 43 12.81 12.26 12.39
C THR A 43 12.86 13.40 11.36
N PHE A 44 12.30 13.18 10.17
CA PHE A 44 11.79 14.31 9.39
C PHE A 44 10.48 14.72 10.05
N ALA A 45 10.56 15.60 11.05
CA ALA A 45 9.35 16.13 11.68
C ALA A 45 8.57 16.92 10.61
N PRO A 46 7.32 16.55 10.28
CA PRO A 46 6.47 17.45 9.51
C PRO A 46 6.20 18.69 10.37
N PRO A 47 6.12 19.90 9.77
CA PRO A 47 5.69 21.08 10.51
C PRO A 47 4.25 20.86 10.95
N THR A 48 4.04 20.78 12.27
CA THR A 48 2.72 20.74 12.88
C THR A 48 1.98 22.03 12.57
N LEU A 49 0.97 21.97 11.69
CA LEU A 49 -0.08 23.00 11.63
C LEU A 49 -1.27 22.56 12.50
N PRO A 50 -1.97 23.50 13.16
CA PRO A 50 -2.98 23.17 14.16
C PRO A 50 -4.24 22.57 13.51
N HIS A 51 -4.74 21.49 14.11
CA HIS A 51 -6.01 20.85 13.77
C HIS A 51 -7.20 21.81 13.96
N HIS A 52 -7.83 22.19 12.86
CA HIS A 52 -9.28 22.31 12.79
C HIS A 52 -9.78 21.80 11.44
N GLN A 53 -10.87 21.04 11.52
CA GLN A 53 -11.77 20.63 10.45
C GLN A 53 -11.36 19.40 9.61
N GLN A 54 -11.73 18.29 10.21
CA GLN A 54 -12.01 16.99 9.62
C GLN A 54 -12.95 17.10 8.41
N GLN A 55 -12.68 16.22 7.43
CA GLN A 55 -13.40 15.91 6.19
C GLN A 55 -13.00 16.71 4.94
N HIS A 56 -12.60 15.92 3.93
CA HIS A 56 -12.32 16.27 2.54
C HIS A 56 -10.95 16.90 2.29
N SER A 57 -9.90 16.06 2.32
CA SER A 57 -8.78 16.04 1.37
C SER A 57 -7.81 14.97 1.83
N ALA A 58 -7.90 13.76 1.25
CA ALA A 58 -6.82 12.78 1.30
C ALA A 58 -5.67 13.26 0.40
N ALA A 59 -5.13 14.45 0.68
CA ALA A 59 -3.86 14.87 0.13
C ALA A 59 -2.82 13.96 0.76
N ALA A 60 -2.46 12.92 0.01
CA ALA A 60 -1.53 11.87 0.36
C ALA A 60 -0.24 12.47 0.93
N HIS A 61 -0.12 12.47 2.26
CA HIS A 61 1.20 12.53 2.88
C HIS A 61 1.89 11.21 2.50
N HIS A 62 2.80 11.27 1.53
CA HIS A 62 3.60 10.12 1.14
C HIS A 62 4.39 9.63 2.35
N GLU A 63 3.93 8.56 2.99
CA GLU A 63 4.84 7.79 3.84
C GLU A 63 6.00 7.30 2.97
N PRO A 64 7.24 7.39 3.49
CA PRO A 64 8.41 7.00 2.74
C PRO A 64 8.34 5.51 2.39
N VAL A 65 8.49 5.18 1.11
CA VAL A 65 8.44 3.78 0.66
C VAL A 65 9.57 2.99 1.32
N PRO A 66 9.29 1.80 1.88
CA PRO A 66 10.31 0.99 2.53
C PRO A 66 11.44 0.65 1.57
N PHE A 67 12.67 0.76 2.07
CA PHE A 67 13.86 0.37 1.33
C PHE A 67 13.87 -1.13 0.97
N ASP A 68 13.29 -1.95 1.84
CA ASP A 68 13.28 -3.40 1.75
C ASP A 68 11.96 -3.90 1.14
N PRO A 69 11.97 -4.60 -0.01
CA PRO A 69 10.78 -5.16 -0.65
C PRO A 69 9.96 -6.08 0.24
N LEU A 70 10.55 -6.83 1.17
CA LEU A 70 9.77 -7.68 2.08
C LEU A 70 9.00 -6.85 3.10
N VAL A 71 9.59 -5.74 3.56
CA VAL A 71 8.94 -4.81 4.46
C VAL A 71 7.83 -4.07 3.72
N ALA A 72 8.12 -3.60 2.50
CA ALA A 72 7.12 -3.00 1.61
C ALA A 72 5.94 -3.95 1.36
N ASP A 73 6.18 -5.22 1.08
CA ASP A 73 5.13 -6.23 0.89
C ASP A 73 4.29 -6.47 2.15
N LEU A 74 4.89 -6.36 3.34
CA LEU A 74 4.20 -6.54 4.60
C LEU A 74 3.33 -5.32 4.94
N GLU A 75 3.85 -4.12 4.70
CA GLU A 75 3.14 -2.85 4.87
C GLU A 75 1.98 -2.74 3.89
N ARG A 76 2.20 -3.00 2.59
CA ARG A 76 1.13 -3.00 1.58
C ARG A 76 -0.04 -3.90 1.93
N ARG A 77 0.22 -5.13 2.40
CA ARG A 77 -0.85 -6.05 2.84
C ARG A 77 -1.62 -5.53 4.04
N ARG A 78 -0.94 -4.82 4.94
CA ARG A 78 -1.60 -4.19 6.09
C ARG A 78 -2.50 -3.05 5.59
N GLU A 79 -1.98 -2.16 4.75
CA GLU A 79 -2.73 -1.05 4.17
C GLU A 79 -3.91 -1.54 3.34
N ASP A 80 -3.75 -2.62 2.55
CA ASP A 80 -4.82 -3.24 1.77
C ASP A 80 -5.98 -3.66 2.67
N ARG A 81 -5.69 -4.34 3.79
CA ARG A 81 -6.74 -4.75 4.74
C ARG A 81 -7.38 -3.58 5.48
N GLU A 82 -6.59 -2.57 5.86
CA GLU A 82 -7.13 -1.36 6.48
C GLU A 82 -8.06 -0.61 5.52
N TRP A 83 -7.67 -0.54 4.24
CA TRP A 83 -8.47 0.05 3.19
C TRP A 83 -9.74 -0.76 2.91
N GLU A 84 -9.67 -2.08 2.79
CA GLU A 84 -10.84 -2.95 2.60
C GLU A 84 -11.84 -2.77 3.75
N LYS A 85 -11.35 -2.74 4.98
CA LYS A 85 -12.18 -2.49 6.17
C LYS A 85 -12.88 -1.13 6.10
N GLN A 86 -12.15 -0.07 5.81
CA GLN A 86 -12.72 1.28 5.66
C GLN A 86 -13.71 1.34 4.50
N TYR A 87 -13.40 0.69 3.38
CA TYR A 87 -14.25 0.63 2.21
C TYR A 87 -15.58 -0.05 2.52
N ILE A 88 -15.56 -1.19 3.23
CA ILE A 88 -16.76 -1.89 3.69
C ILE A 88 -17.55 -1.03 4.69
N GLU A 89 -16.88 -0.42 5.67
CA GLU A 89 -17.53 0.47 6.66
C GLU A 89 -18.25 1.65 5.99
N HIS A 90 -17.66 2.24 4.94
CA HIS A 90 -18.22 3.38 4.22
C HIS A 90 -19.28 3.00 3.17
N THR A 91 -19.07 1.92 2.43
CA THR A 91 -19.91 1.52 1.29
C THR A 91 -21.06 0.61 1.71
N HIS A 92 -20.85 -0.20 2.74
CA HIS A 92 -21.79 -1.18 3.29
C HIS A 92 -21.91 -1.04 4.81
N PRO A 93 -22.43 0.10 5.32
CA PRO A 93 -22.58 0.33 6.75
C PRO A 93 -23.50 -0.72 7.41
N GLU A 94 -24.38 -1.38 6.65
CA GLU A 94 -25.16 -2.51 7.13
C GLU A 94 -24.30 -3.71 7.54
N LEU A 95 -23.19 -3.99 6.85
CA LEU A 95 -22.29 -5.11 7.13
C LEU A 95 -21.32 -4.82 8.29
N ALA A 96 -21.03 -3.55 8.57
CA ALA A 96 -20.11 -3.12 9.63
C ALA A 96 -20.61 -3.37 11.06
N HIS A 97 -21.91 -3.62 11.24
CA HIS A 97 -22.57 -3.75 12.54
C HIS A 97 -23.18 -5.13 12.83
N HIS A 98 -22.87 -6.16 12.04
CA HIS A 98 -23.38 -7.50 12.35
C HIS A 98 -22.68 -8.09 13.56
N GLU A 99 -23.46 -8.36 14.62
CA GLU A 99 -23.05 -9.33 15.64
C GLU A 99 -22.71 -10.67 14.95
N PRO A 100 -21.60 -11.33 15.33
CA PRO A 100 -21.18 -12.58 14.71
C PRO A 100 -22.33 -13.59 14.73
N ALA A 101 -22.55 -14.28 13.60
CA ALA A 101 -23.67 -15.20 13.50
C ALA A 101 -23.52 -16.32 14.57
N PRO A 102 -24.62 -16.85 15.15
CA PRO A 102 -24.52 -17.92 16.13
C PRO A 102 -23.84 -19.16 15.54
N GLY A 103 -22.63 -19.48 16.02
CA GLY A 103 -21.82 -20.59 15.51
C GLY A 103 -20.72 -20.17 14.52
N GLU A 104 -20.59 -18.89 14.24
CA GLU A 104 -19.39 -18.32 13.62
C GLU A 104 -18.27 -18.38 14.67
N GLU A 105 -17.40 -19.39 14.55
CA GLU A 105 -16.11 -19.35 15.23
C GLU A 105 -15.50 -18.00 14.84
N SER A 106 -15.15 -17.18 15.84
CA SER A 106 -14.33 -15.99 15.60
C SER A 106 -13.19 -16.45 14.71
N GLN A 107 -13.18 -16.03 13.44
CA GLN A 107 -12.00 -16.22 12.62
C GLN A 107 -10.86 -15.70 13.50
N PRO A 108 -9.81 -16.51 13.73
CA PRO A 108 -8.79 -16.14 14.70
C PRO A 108 -8.46 -14.68 14.44
N GLU A 109 -8.68 -13.80 15.43
CA GLU A 109 -8.50 -12.36 15.27
C GLU A 109 -7.10 -12.20 14.67
N TRP A 110 -7.03 -11.92 13.37
CA TRP A 110 -5.76 -11.91 12.65
C TRP A 110 -4.84 -10.78 13.18
N GLU A 111 -5.40 -9.91 14.02
CA GLU A 111 -4.76 -8.94 14.92
C GLU A 111 -3.74 -9.59 15.87
N GLU A 112 -3.92 -10.86 16.28
CA GLU A 112 -3.01 -11.55 17.21
C GLU A 112 -1.76 -12.14 16.52
N TYR A 113 -1.75 -12.27 15.18
CA TYR A 113 -0.64 -12.92 14.45
C TYR A 113 0.20 -12.02 13.56
N MET A 114 -0.21 -10.79 13.22
CA MET A 114 0.63 -9.89 12.42
C MET A 114 0.42 -8.42 12.76
N ASN A 115 0.91 -7.98 13.92
CA ASN A 115 1.52 -6.65 13.92
C ASN A 115 2.85 -6.78 13.17
N ALA A 116 2.95 -6.18 11.99
CA ALA A 116 4.20 -6.12 11.22
C ALA A 116 5.37 -5.63 12.09
N GLU A 117 5.08 -4.72 13.04
CA GLU A 117 6.04 -4.22 14.01
C GLU A 117 6.55 -5.34 14.95
N ASP A 118 5.71 -6.29 15.37
CA ASP A 118 6.14 -7.41 16.22
C ASP A 118 6.99 -8.43 15.44
N TYR A 119 6.79 -8.53 14.12
CA TYR A 119 7.66 -9.33 13.26
C TYR A 119 9.02 -8.66 13.04
N LEU A 120 9.03 -7.35 12.76
CA LEU A 120 10.26 -6.57 12.53
C LEU A 120 11.09 -6.36 13.81
N ASN A 121 10.44 -6.30 14.98
CA ASN A 121 11.12 -6.12 16.27
C ASN A 121 11.58 -7.43 16.92
N ASP A 122 11.21 -8.60 16.38
CA ASP A 122 11.62 -9.90 16.89
C ASP A 122 12.92 -10.33 16.20
N GLU A 123 14.06 -10.20 16.90
CA GLU A 123 15.40 -10.54 16.38
C GLU A 123 15.52 -12.02 15.92
N GLU A 124 14.68 -12.92 16.46
CA GLU A 124 14.64 -14.32 16.03
C GLU A 124 13.90 -14.49 14.70
N LYS A 125 12.95 -13.59 14.38
CA LYS A 125 12.13 -13.63 13.16
C LYS A 125 12.63 -12.69 12.06
N PHE A 126 13.24 -11.56 12.40
CA PHE A 126 13.76 -10.57 11.47
C PHE A 126 15.24 -10.28 11.72
N ASN A 127 16.11 -11.07 11.07
CA ASN A 127 17.54 -10.87 11.14
C ASN A 127 18.01 -9.87 10.06
N VAL A 128 18.29 -8.63 10.47
CA VAL A 128 18.77 -7.55 9.59
C VAL A 128 20.04 -7.93 8.83
N THR A 129 20.96 -8.68 9.45
CA THR A 129 22.21 -9.08 8.80
C THR A 129 21.95 -10.03 7.64
N ASN A 130 21.12 -11.05 7.86
CA ASN A 130 20.71 -11.96 6.80
C ASN A 130 19.93 -11.23 5.71
N ARG A 131 19.13 -10.23 6.10
CA ARG A 131 18.37 -9.42 5.14
C ARG A 131 19.29 -8.59 4.24
N LEU A 132 20.30 -7.94 4.81
CA LEU A 132 21.30 -7.21 4.03
C LEU A 132 22.06 -8.14 3.06
N LEU A 133 22.40 -9.37 3.47
CA LEU A 133 23.02 -10.35 2.56
C LEU A 133 22.14 -10.73 1.37
N VAL A 134 20.81 -10.67 1.52
CA VAL A 134 19.85 -10.94 0.44
C VAL A 134 19.58 -9.70 -0.41
N LEU A 135 19.62 -8.50 0.19
CA LEU A 135 19.34 -7.25 -0.50
C LEU A 135 20.54 -6.74 -1.30
N PHE A 136 21.75 -6.83 -0.75
CA PHE A 136 22.94 -6.25 -1.35
C PHE A 136 23.14 -6.68 -2.82
N PRO A 137 23.06 -7.99 -3.18
CA PRO A 137 23.22 -8.43 -4.57
C PRO A 137 22.07 -8.02 -5.51
N LYS A 138 20.97 -7.47 -4.98
CA LYS A 138 19.86 -6.94 -5.77
C LYS A 138 20.02 -5.44 -6.08
N VAL A 139 20.85 -4.76 -5.31
CA VAL A 139 21.15 -3.33 -5.47
C VAL A 139 22.41 -3.15 -6.31
N ASP A 140 23.46 -3.93 -6.03
CA ASP A 140 24.72 -3.98 -6.79
C ASP A 140 24.50 -4.75 -8.11
N VAL A 141 24.24 -4.02 -9.21
CA VAL A 141 23.82 -4.59 -10.50
C VAL A 141 24.58 -4.04 -11.71
N ASP A 142 25.15 -2.84 -11.64
CA ASP A 142 25.80 -2.22 -12.80
C ASP A 142 26.98 -1.28 -12.42
N PRO A 143 28.22 -1.78 -12.36
CA PRO A 143 28.64 -3.19 -12.49
C PRO A 143 28.51 -3.96 -11.16
N VAL A 144 28.29 -5.28 -11.23
CA VAL A 144 28.36 -6.16 -10.05
C VAL A 144 29.79 -6.23 -9.51
N ASP A 145 30.15 -5.34 -8.59
CA ASP A 145 31.53 -5.15 -8.13
C ASP A 145 31.72 -5.34 -6.62
N GLY A 146 30.63 -5.65 -5.90
CA GLY A 146 30.63 -5.84 -4.46
C GLY A 146 30.54 -4.55 -3.66
N PHE A 147 30.31 -3.41 -4.33
CA PHE A 147 30.01 -2.11 -3.72
C PHE A 147 28.62 -1.65 -4.16
N VAL A 148 28.07 -0.67 -3.44
CA VAL A 148 26.82 -0.01 -3.85
C VAL A 148 27.14 1.45 -4.10
N THR A 149 26.95 1.86 -5.34
CA THR A 149 27.13 3.24 -5.78
C THR A 149 25.90 4.09 -5.46
N LEU A 150 26.03 5.42 -5.59
CA LEU A 150 24.90 6.33 -5.42
C LEU A 150 23.82 6.08 -6.49
N ASP A 151 24.24 5.80 -7.73
CA ASP A 151 23.34 5.63 -8.86
C ASP A 151 22.48 4.37 -8.67
N GLU A 152 23.10 3.25 -8.28
CA GLU A 152 22.39 2.00 -7.95
C GLU A 152 21.42 2.16 -6.78
N LEU A 153 21.82 2.89 -5.73
CA LEU A 153 20.94 3.16 -4.60
C LEU A 153 19.75 4.03 -5.00
N THR A 154 19.97 4.99 -5.90
CA THR A 154 18.94 5.89 -6.43
C THR A 154 17.97 5.12 -7.31
N GLU A 155 18.47 4.29 -8.22
CA GLU A 155 17.64 3.42 -9.06
C GLU A 155 16.81 2.45 -8.22
N TRP A 156 17.41 1.85 -7.19
CA TRP A 156 16.71 0.99 -6.26
C TRP A 156 15.55 1.71 -5.57
N ASN A 157 15.78 2.91 -5.04
CA ASN A 157 14.74 3.69 -4.38
C ASN A 157 13.62 4.11 -5.34
N LEU A 158 13.99 4.53 -6.57
CA LEU A 158 13.04 4.86 -7.61
C LEU A 158 12.15 3.65 -7.96
N LYS A 159 12.76 2.46 -8.08
CA LYS A 159 12.03 1.23 -8.36
C LYS A 159 11.07 0.83 -7.24
N GLN A 160 11.47 0.98 -5.98
CA GLN A 160 10.55 0.75 -4.85
C GLN A 160 9.38 1.73 -4.92
N THR A 161 9.66 3.01 -5.19
CA THR A 161 8.64 4.06 -5.30
C THR A 161 7.64 3.78 -6.42
N GLN A 162 8.13 3.41 -7.60
CA GLN A 162 7.27 3.01 -8.72
C GLN A 162 6.41 1.79 -8.39
N THR A 163 6.97 0.81 -7.69
CA THR A 163 6.24 -0.40 -7.29
C THR A 163 5.11 -0.09 -6.30
N GLU A 164 5.35 0.85 -5.39
CA GLU A 164 4.35 1.32 -4.43
C GLU A 164 3.24 2.12 -5.13
N VAL A 165 3.63 3.06 -5.99
CA VAL A 165 2.70 3.88 -6.77
C VAL A 165 1.80 3.00 -7.65
N LEU A 166 2.36 2.00 -8.34
CA LEU A 166 1.58 1.06 -9.14
C LEU A 166 0.62 0.20 -8.31
N HIS A 167 0.99 -0.18 -7.08
CA HIS A 167 0.10 -0.94 -6.20
C HIS A 167 -1.10 -0.08 -5.77
N ARG A 168 -0.87 1.19 -5.44
CA ARG A 168 -1.96 2.14 -5.14
C ARG A 168 -2.85 2.38 -6.36
N THR A 169 -2.26 2.56 -7.54
CA THR A 169 -3.02 2.67 -8.79
C THR A 169 -3.88 1.43 -9.04
N LYS A 170 -3.36 0.24 -8.74
CA LYS A 170 -4.14 -1.00 -8.89
C LYS A 170 -5.40 -0.99 -8.03
N ARG A 171 -5.28 -0.54 -6.78
CA ARG A 171 -6.42 -0.41 -5.86
C ARG A 171 -7.43 0.62 -6.37
N GLU A 172 -6.97 1.77 -6.86
CA GLU A 172 -7.85 2.77 -7.48
C GLU A 172 -8.55 2.21 -8.73
N MET A 173 -7.85 1.42 -9.54
CA MET A 173 -8.44 0.74 -10.70
C MET A 173 -9.54 -0.24 -10.27
N GLU A 174 -9.35 -1.02 -9.21
CA GLU A 174 -10.38 -1.93 -8.68
C GLU A 174 -11.66 -1.22 -8.23
N LEU A 175 -11.59 0.07 -7.87
CA LEU A 175 -12.76 0.89 -7.56
C LEU A 175 -13.55 1.34 -8.81
N HIS A 176 -12.84 1.53 -9.93
CA HIS A 176 -13.42 2.05 -11.16
C HIS A 176 -13.79 0.93 -12.15
N ASP A 177 -13.07 -0.18 -12.16
CA ASP A 177 -13.31 -1.35 -13.00
C ASP A 177 -14.56 -2.12 -12.52
N LYS A 178 -15.73 -1.63 -12.95
CA LYS A 178 -17.06 -2.18 -12.60
C LYS A 178 -17.34 -3.50 -13.31
N ASN A 179 -16.69 -3.75 -14.45
CA ASN A 179 -16.93 -4.92 -15.28
C ASN A 179 -15.92 -6.06 -15.01
N HIS A 180 -14.87 -5.77 -14.25
CA HIS A 180 -13.78 -6.65 -13.83
C HIS A 180 -12.94 -7.23 -14.99
N ASP A 181 -12.73 -6.44 -16.04
CA ASP A 181 -11.86 -6.79 -17.18
C ASP A 181 -10.39 -6.40 -16.97
N GLY A 182 -10.06 -5.70 -15.88
CA GLY A 182 -8.73 -5.24 -15.55
C GLY A 182 -8.30 -3.98 -16.32
N LEU A 183 -9.25 -3.31 -16.96
CA LEU A 183 -9.09 -2.05 -17.67
C LEU A 183 -10.10 -1.03 -17.09
N VAL A 184 -9.88 0.25 -17.39
CA VAL A 184 -10.82 1.31 -17.00
C VAL A 184 -11.27 2.03 -18.24
N SER A 185 -12.58 2.04 -18.51
CA SER A 185 -13.17 2.91 -19.53
C SER A 185 -13.49 4.30 -18.97
N PHE A 186 -13.58 5.31 -19.85
CA PHE A 186 -13.96 6.67 -19.41
C PHE A 186 -15.36 6.71 -18.77
N ALA A 187 -16.27 5.83 -19.20
CA ALA A 187 -17.62 5.75 -18.63
C ALA A 187 -17.65 5.11 -17.23
N GLU A 188 -16.65 4.30 -16.91
CA GLU A 188 -16.47 3.68 -15.60
C GLU A 188 -15.80 4.63 -14.60
N TYR A 189 -14.92 5.50 -15.10
CA TYR A 189 -14.26 6.53 -14.31
C TYR A 189 -15.23 7.62 -13.87
N ASP A 190 -15.62 7.58 -12.60
CA ASP A 190 -16.45 8.61 -12.00
C ASP A 190 -15.60 9.83 -11.61
N PRO A 191 -15.97 11.05 -12.04
CA PRO A 191 -15.21 12.24 -11.68
C PRO A 191 -15.24 12.46 -10.16
N PRO A 192 -14.17 13.05 -9.60
CA PRO A 192 -14.10 13.31 -8.16
C PRO A 192 -15.33 14.07 -7.63
N SER A 193 -15.72 13.80 -6.39
CA SER A 193 -16.93 14.37 -5.77
C SER A 193 -16.94 15.91 -5.74
N TRP A 194 -15.77 16.56 -5.71
CA TRP A 194 -15.63 18.02 -5.80
C TRP A 194 -15.84 18.55 -7.23
N ALA A 195 -15.53 17.77 -8.26
CA ALA A 195 -15.83 18.10 -9.66
C ALA A 195 -17.32 17.98 -9.97
N ARG A 196 -18.05 17.13 -9.23
CA ARG A 196 -19.49 16.93 -9.42
C ARG A 196 -20.38 18.04 -8.86
N ASN A 197 -19.84 18.87 -7.95
CA ASN A 197 -20.58 19.89 -7.19
C ASN A 197 -20.24 21.34 -7.59
N THR A 198 -19.54 21.56 -8.71
CA THR A 198 -19.09 22.89 -9.11
C THR A 198 -19.78 23.36 -10.39
N ASP A 199 -20.45 24.49 -10.29
CA ASP A 199 -20.95 25.25 -11.43
C ASP A 199 -19.74 25.77 -12.23
N ASN A 200 -19.80 25.65 -13.56
CA ASN A 200 -18.77 25.83 -14.60
C ASN A 200 -17.89 27.12 -14.60
N GLY A 201 -17.78 27.90 -13.51
CA GLY A 201 -17.17 29.23 -13.54
C GLY A 201 -16.25 29.61 -12.38
N SER A 202 -15.73 28.67 -11.59
CA SER A 202 -14.77 29.00 -10.51
C SER A 202 -13.32 28.71 -10.93
N PHE A 203 -12.44 29.69 -10.76
CA PHE A 203 -11.02 29.62 -11.10
C PHE A 203 -10.30 28.55 -10.26
N GLY A 204 -9.56 27.66 -10.93
CA GLY A 204 -8.85 26.51 -10.34
C GLY A 204 -9.49 25.15 -10.60
N TYR A 205 -10.71 25.12 -11.15
CA TYR A 205 -11.45 23.90 -11.52
C TYR A 205 -11.39 23.60 -13.02
N GLU A 206 -10.68 24.41 -13.79
CA GLU A 206 -10.61 24.33 -15.26
C GLU A 206 -9.56 23.34 -15.76
N MET A 207 -8.65 22.90 -14.88
CA MET A 207 -7.52 22.02 -15.20
C MET A 207 -7.92 20.72 -15.88
N GLY A 208 -9.19 20.30 -15.85
CA GLY A 208 -9.69 19.29 -16.77
C GLY A 208 -9.03 17.91 -16.65
N TRP A 209 -8.35 17.63 -15.53
CA TRP A 209 -7.65 16.36 -15.29
C TRP A 209 -8.59 15.15 -15.21
N TRP A 210 -9.91 15.36 -15.20
CA TRP A 210 -10.93 14.32 -15.32
C TRP A 210 -11.71 14.37 -16.64
N LYS A 211 -11.30 15.23 -17.60
CA LYS A 211 -11.95 15.32 -18.92
C LYS A 211 -11.55 14.13 -19.80
N GLU A 212 -12.43 13.81 -20.74
CA GLU A 212 -12.20 12.78 -21.76
C GLU A 212 -10.93 13.03 -22.58
N GLU A 213 -10.56 14.30 -22.80
CA GLU A 213 -9.32 14.64 -23.50
C GLU A 213 -8.06 14.20 -22.75
N HIS A 214 -8.04 14.30 -21.41
CA HIS A 214 -6.93 13.82 -20.59
C HIS A 214 -6.87 12.29 -20.63
N PHE A 215 -8.02 11.63 -20.47
CA PHE A 215 -8.15 10.18 -20.56
C PHE A 215 -7.61 9.66 -21.91
N ASN A 216 -8.06 10.28 -23.00
CA ASN A 216 -7.61 9.96 -24.36
C ASN A 216 -6.13 10.31 -24.60
N ALA A 217 -5.55 11.24 -23.85
CA ALA A 217 -4.13 11.56 -23.93
C ALA A 217 -3.25 10.51 -23.22
N SER A 218 -3.77 9.94 -22.13
CA SER A 218 -3.14 8.85 -21.38
C SER A 218 -3.23 7.51 -22.09
N ASP A 219 -4.32 7.25 -22.81
CA ASP A 219 -4.48 6.10 -23.71
C ASP A 219 -3.42 6.15 -24.83
N ALA A 220 -2.40 5.30 -24.71
CA ALA A 220 -1.25 5.32 -25.60
C ALA A 220 -1.48 4.50 -26.86
N ASP A 221 -2.24 3.41 -26.78
CA ASP A 221 -2.53 2.52 -27.90
C ASP A 221 -3.82 2.89 -28.66
N GLY A 222 -4.68 3.72 -28.07
CA GLY A 222 -5.88 4.29 -28.68
C GLY A 222 -7.07 3.34 -28.69
N ASP A 223 -7.12 2.34 -27.80
CA ASP A 223 -8.22 1.38 -27.73
C ASP A 223 -9.45 1.91 -26.96
N GLY A 224 -9.34 3.09 -26.34
CA GLY A 224 -10.39 3.74 -25.57
C GLY A 224 -10.56 3.20 -24.14
N LEU A 225 -9.64 2.35 -23.69
CA LEU A 225 -9.54 1.79 -22.36
C LEU A 225 -8.16 2.11 -21.79
N LEU A 226 -8.03 2.21 -20.47
CA LEU A 226 -6.73 2.38 -19.83
C LEU A 226 -6.32 1.08 -19.15
N ASN A 227 -5.17 0.54 -19.55
CA ASN A 227 -4.52 -0.50 -18.78
C ASN A 227 -3.88 0.08 -17.49
N ILE A 228 -3.40 -0.76 -16.59
CA ILE A 228 -2.81 -0.31 -15.31
C ILE A 228 -1.69 0.73 -15.47
N THR A 229 -0.86 0.63 -16.51
CA THR A 229 0.24 1.56 -16.73
C THR A 229 -0.23 2.90 -17.29
N GLU A 230 -1.21 2.88 -18.19
CA GLU A 230 -1.81 4.11 -18.73
C GLU A 230 -2.72 4.79 -17.70
N PHE A 231 -3.39 4.01 -16.87
CA PHE A 231 -4.15 4.51 -15.73
C PHE A 231 -3.22 5.10 -14.67
N ASN A 232 -2.05 4.50 -14.44
CA ASN A 232 -1.01 5.11 -13.59
C ASN A 232 -0.56 6.46 -14.15
N ASP A 233 -0.28 6.52 -15.45
CA ASP A 233 0.08 7.76 -16.14
C ASP A 233 -1.04 8.81 -16.08
N PHE A 234 -2.30 8.39 -16.15
CA PHE A 234 -3.47 9.26 -15.99
C PHE A 234 -3.61 9.81 -14.56
N LEU A 235 -3.36 8.99 -13.53
CA LEU A 235 -3.41 9.44 -12.13
C LEU A 235 -2.17 10.26 -11.72
N HIS A 236 -1.02 9.97 -12.32
CA HIS A 236 0.27 10.57 -12.02
C HIS A 236 0.95 11.15 -13.28
N PRO A 237 0.32 12.13 -13.96
CA PRO A 237 0.77 12.64 -15.25
C PRO A 237 2.17 13.27 -15.21
N ALA A 238 2.60 13.77 -14.05
CA ALA A 238 3.93 14.35 -13.85
C ALA A 238 5.07 13.32 -13.91
N ASP A 239 4.80 12.07 -13.58
CA ASP A 239 5.80 10.98 -13.55
C ASP A 239 5.78 10.14 -14.84
N SER A 240 4.81 10.40 -15.73
CA SER A 240 4.63 9.69 -16.99
C SER A 240 5.78 9.94 -17.97
N LYS A 241 6.11 8.91 -18.75
CA LYS A 241 7.02 8.99 -19.90
C LYS A 241 6.27 9.04 -21.23
N ASN A 242 4.93 9.05 -21.20
CA ASN A 242 4.10 9.09 -22.38
C ASN A 242 4.17 10.46 -23.05
N SER A 243 4.81 10.51 -24.22
CA SER A 243 4.98 11.77 -24.97
C SER A 243 3.66 12.45 -25.36
N LYS A 244 2.61 11.67 -25.63
CA LYS A 244 1.28 12.19 -26.01
C LYS A 244 0.65 12.95 -24.83
N LEU A 245 0.69 12.33 -23.66
CA LEU A 245 0.22 12.91 -22.41
C LEU A 245 1.03 14.15 -22.02
N LEU A 246 2.36 14.06 -22.05
CA LEU A 246 3.24 15.21 -21.74
C LEU A 246 3.01 16.40 -22.68
N GLN A 247 2.79 16.14 -23.97
CA GLN A 247 2.47 17.19 -24.94
C GLN A 247 1.10 17.82 -24.66
N TRP A 248 0.10 17.02 -24.29
CA TRP A 248 -1.22 17.50 -23.92
C TRP A 248 -1.15 18.39 -22.66
N LEU A 249 -0.45 17.95 -21.61
CA LEU A 249 -0.23 18.74 -20.39
C LEU A 249 0.44 20.09 -20.68
N CYS A 250 1.47 20.08 -21.54
CA CYS A 250 2.15 21.30 -21.95
C CYS A 250 1.20 22.27 -22.68
N LYS A 251 0.31 21.74 -23.53
CA LYS A 251 -0.68 22.55 -24.26
C LYS A 251 -1.73 23.13 -23.32
N GLU A 252 -2.23 22.34 -22.37
CA GLU A 252 -3.22 22.76 -21.39
C GLU A 252 -2.68 23.86 -20.48
N GLU A 253 -1.46 23.69 -19.95
CA GLU A 253 -0.78 24.70 -19.13
C GLU A 253 -0.61 26.04 -19.87
N VAL A 254 -0.24 25.97 -21.17
CA VAL A 254 -0.14 27.17 -22.01
C VAL A 254 -1.51 27.81 -22.23
N SER A 255 -2.55 27.01 -22.47
CA SER A 255 -3.92 27.50 -22.66
C SER A 255 -4.42 28.23 -21.42
N ILE A 256 -4.34 27.59 -20.25
CA ILE A 256 -4.72 28.16 -18.95
C ILE A 256 -3.97 29.47 -18.70
N ARG A 257 -2.66 29.51 -18.98
CA ARG A 257 -1.85 30.71 -18.76
C ARG A 257 -2.19 31.85 -19.72
N ILE A 258 -2.62 31.53 -20.94
CA ILE A 258 -3.10 32.51 -21.91
C ILE A 258 -4.47 33.05 -21.50
N GLU A 259 -5.40 32.17 -21.13
CA GLU A 259 -6.75 32.50 -20.69
C GLU A 259 -6.74 33.38 -19.43
N GLY A 260 -6.00 32.97 -18.40
CA GLY A 260 -5.79 33.79 -17.20
C GLY A 260 -5.09 35.12 -17.47
N ARG A 261 -4.28 35.25 -18.53
CA ARG A 261 -3.70 36.55 -18.93
C ARG A 261 -4.75 37.46 -19.59
N PHE A 262 -5.72 36.90 -20.30
CA PHE A 262 -6.78 37.70 -20.93
C PHE A 262 -7.77 38.24 -19.91
N GLU A 263 -8.11 37.47 -18.88
CA GLU A 263 -9.00 37.94 -17.82
C GLU A 263 -8.39 39.07 -16.99
N ASN A 264 -7.09 38.98 -16.66
CA ASN A 264 -6.37 40.02 -15.91
C ASN A 264 -6.16 41.34 -16.69
N ASN A 265 -6.47 41.39 -17.99
CA ASN A 265 -6.40 42.62 -18.81
C ASN A 265 -7.77 43.25 -19.08
N LEU A 266 -8.85 42.71 -18.51
CA LEU A 266 -10.22 43.20 -18.65
C LEU A 266 -10.79 43.86 -17.37
N GLU A 267 -9.99 43.95 -16.30
CA GLU A 267 -10.22 44.82 -15.13
C GLU A 267 -9.39 46.11 -15.21
#